data_AF-R9PFW0-F1
#
_entry.id   AF-R9PFW0-F1
#
_cell.length_a   1.000
_cell.length_b   1.000
_cell.length_c   1.000
_cell.angle_alpha   90.00
_cell.angle_beta   90.00
_cell.angle_gamma   90.00
#
_symmetry.space_group_name_H-M   'P 1'
#
loop_
_entity.id
_entity.type
_entity.pdbx_description
1 polymer ?
#
loop_
_entity_poly.entity_id
_entity_poly.type
_entity_poly.pdbx_seq_one_letter_code
_entity_poly.pdbx_strand_id
1 'polypeptide(L)'
;MNQQSPIDWFKLKAQFGNEQLLKVWLTDVVNGSEQEAQQIRQAIEEGKVNSGLLQQLQGIAALVCSPALSTWVKQLKQSEQPQADLEKCLTCYLEVVAEITHYLKQH
;
A
#
# COMPACT_ATOMS: atom_id res chain seq x y z
N MET A 1 22.07 -4.47 -0.90
CA MET A 1 21.12 -4.06 0.16
C MET A 1 20.03 -5.12 0.17
N ASN A 2 19.80 -5.81 1.29
CA ASN A 2 18.70 -6.77 1.41
C ASN A 2 17.40 -5.98 1.21
N GLN A 3 16.75 -6.13 0.05
CA GLN A 3 15.42 -5.55 -0.15
C GLN A 3 14.47 -6.32 0.77
N GLN A 4 14.18 -5.75 1.93
CA GLN A 4 13.06 -6.22 2.75
C GLN A 4 11.79 -5.97 1.94
N SER A 5 10.99 -7.03 1.78
CA SER A 5 9.68 -6.96 1.15
C SER A 5 8.87 -5.81 1.79
N PRO A 6 8.17 -4.98 0.99
CA PRO A 6 7.26 -3.98 1.52
C PRO A 6 6.05 -4.60 2.25
N ILE A 7 5.84 -5.91 2.18
CA ILE A 7 4.75 -6.66 2.83
C ILE A 7 5.31 -7.61 3.90
N ASP A 8 4.72 -7.59 5.10
CA ASP A 8 4.96 -8.65 6.09
C ASP A 8 4.11 -9.89 5.73
N TRP A 9 4.64 -10.70 4.81
CA TRP A 9 3.96 -11.91 4.34
C TRP A 9 3.71 -12.93 5.44
N PHE A 10 4.57 -12.99 6.45
CA PHE A 10 4.39 -13.90 7.58
C PHE A 10 3.13 -13.51 8.35
N LYS A 11 3.01 -12.23 8.71
CA LYS A 11 1.83 -11.71 9.40
C LYS A 11 0.56 -11.83 8.55
N LEU A 12 0.66 -11.49 7.26
CA LEU A 12 -0.48 -11.55 6.35
C LEU A 12 -1.01 -12.99 6.19
N LYS A 13 -0.13 -13.97 5.97
CA LYS A 13 -0.52 -15.39 5.88
C LYS A 13 -1.11 -15.90 7.20
N ALA A 14 -0.53 -15.50 8.34
CA ALA A 14 -1.06 -15.86 9.66
C ALA A 14 -2.46 -15.28 9.93
N GLN A 15 -2.76 -14.07 9.44
CA GLN A 15 -4.07 -13.43 9.60
C GLN A 15 -5.19 -14.18 8.88
N PHE A 16 -4.93 -14.71 7.69
CA PHE A 16 -5.95 -15.42 6.91
C PHE A 16 -6.06 -16.91 7.30
N GLY A 17 -4.95 -17.55 7.66
CA GLY A 17 -4.93 -18.98 8.05
C GLY A 17 -5.30 -19.96 6.93
N ASN A 18 -5.67 -19.46 5.74
CA ASN A 18 -6.07 -20.23 4.57
C ASN A 18 -5.56 -19.52 3.30
N GLU A 19 -4.76 -20.23 2.50
CA GLU A 19 -4.13 -19.67 1.30
C GLU A 19 -5.14 -19.29 0.21
N GLN A 20 -6.23 -20.06 0.05
CA GLN A 20 -7.22 -19.77 -0.99
C GLN A 20 -8.04 -18.53 -0.66
N LEU A 21 -8.42 -18.34 0.61
CA LEU A 21 -9.06 -17.10 1.07
C LEU A 21 -8.12 -15.90 0.90
N LEU A 22 -6.83 -16.07 1.22
CA LEU A 22 -5.82 -15.03 0.99
C LEU A 22 -5.73 -14.66 -0.49
N LYS A 23 -5.68 -15.63 -1.42
CA LYS A 23 -5.60 -15.36 -2.86
C LYS A 23 -6.82 -14.60 -3.40
N VAL A 24 -8.03 -15.00 -2.98
CA VAL A 24 -9.26 -14.29 -3.37
C VAL A 24 -9.20 -12.85 -2.89
N TRP A 25 -8.85 -12.66 -1.61
CA TRP A 25 -8.75 -11.32 -1.03
C TRP A 25 -7.67 -10.46 -1.69
N LEU A 26 -6.49 -11.02 -1.96
CA LEU A 26 -5.41 -10.32 -2.67
C LEU A 26 -5.79 -9.95 -4.11
N THR A 27 -6.61 -10.78 -4.76
CA THR A 27 -7.16 -10.47 -6.08
C THR A 27 -8.05 -9.23 -6.02
N ASP A 28 -8.91 -9.13 -5.00
CA ASP A 28 -9.76 -7.94 -4.80
C ASP A 28 -8.93 -6.68 -4.54
N VAL A 29 -7.84 -6.79 -3.76
CA VAL A 29 -6.89 -5.68 -3.54
C VAL A 29 -6.28 -5.21 -4.85
N VAL A 30 -5.78 -6.13 -5.69
CA VAL A 30 -5.20 -5.77 -6.99
C VAL A 30 -6.25 -5.14 -7.92
N ASN A 31 -7.47 -5.68 -7.94
CA ASN A 31 -8.55 -5.14 -8.78
C ASN A 31 -8.93 -3.71 -8.38
N GLY A 32 -8.91 -3.38 -7.10
CA GLY A 32 -9.15 -2.02 -6.60
C GLY A 32 -7.96 -1.07 -6.74
N SER A 33 -6.75 -1.61 -6.97
CA SER A 33 -5.53 -0.84 -6.77
C SER A 33 -5.31 0.31 -7.75
N GLU A 34 -5.77 0.18 -9.00
CA GLU A 34 -5.64 1.24 -10.00
C GLU A 34 -6.45 2.48 -9.61
N GLN A 35 -7.67 2.28 -9.07
CA GLN A 35 -8.51 3.38 -8.62
C GLN A 35 -7.88 4.11 -7.43
N GLU A 36 -7.30 3.38 -6.48
CA GLU A 36 -6.60 3.96 -5.33
C GLU A 36 -5.33 4.71 -5.77
N ALA A 37 -4.53 4.13 -6.68
CA ALA A 37 -3.37 4.79 -7.25
C ALA A 37 -3.75 6.11 -7.94
N GLN A 38 -4.86 6.12 -8.68
CA GLN A 38 -5.35 7.32 -9.35
C GLN A 38 -5.77 8.41 -8.36
N GLN A 39 -6.40 8.05 -7.24
CA GLN A 39 -6.74 9.00 -6.18
C GLN A 39 -5.49 9.64 -5.55
N ILE A 40 -4.43 8.86 -5.35
CA ILE A 40 -3.15 9.37 -4.85
C ILE A 40 -2.51 10.32 -5.88
N ARG A 41 -2.48 9.92 -7.16
CA ARG A 41 -1.96 10.77 -8.26
C ARG A 41 -2.70 12.10 -8.34
N GLN A 42 -4.03 12.07 -8.26
CA GLN A 42 -4.85 13.27 -8.26
C GLN A 42 -4.51 14.19 -7.07
N ALA A 43 -4.29 13.62 -5.88
CA ALA A 43 -3.91 14.42 -4.71
C ALA A 43 -2.50 15.05 -4.83
N ILE A 44 -1.58 14.39 -5.55
CA ILE A 44 -0.27 14.95 -5.92
C ILE A 44 -0.47 16.12 -6.88
N GLU A 45 -1.23 15.93 -7.96
CA GLU A 45 -1.50 16.97 -8.97
C GLU A 45 -2.21 18.20 -8.39
N GLU A 46 -3.19 18.00 -7.52
CA GLU A 46 -3.91 19.08 -6.82
C GLU A 46 -3.08 19.71 -5.70
N GLY A 47 -1.98 19.06 -5.31
CA GLY A 47 -1.12 19.47 -4.23
C GLY A 47 -1.76 19.46 -2.86
N LYS A 48 -2.79 18.64 -2.67
CA LYS A 48 -3.61 18.58 -1.47
C LYS A 48 -3.60 17.19 -0.88
N VAL A 49 -2.82 17.03 0.19
CA VAL A 49 -2.89 15.83 1.04
C VAL A 49 -4.00 16.04 2.06
N ASN A 50 -5.18 15.48 1.80
CA ASN A 50 -6.30 15.58 2.74
C ASN A 50 -6.29 14.42 3.76
N SER A 51 -6.97 14.62 4.89
CA SER A 51 -7.03 13.64 5.98
C SER A 51 -7.72 12.33 5.58
N GLY A 52 -8.67 12.37 4.65
CA GLY A 52 -9.35 11.18 4.12
C GLY A 52 -8.40 10.26 3.37
N LEU A 53 -7.57 10.81 2.48
CA LEU A 53 -6.54 10.05 1.76
C LEU A 53 -5.54 9.42 2.73
N LEU A 54 -5.09 10.15 3.74
CA LEU A 54 -4.17 9.61 4.76
C LEU A 54 -4.79 8.46 5.56
N GLN A 55 -6.09 8.55 5.90
CA GLN A 55 -6.81 7.46 6.55
C GLN A 55 -6.95 6.24 5.64
N GLN A 56 -7.26 6.45 4.37
CA GLN A 56 -7.35 5.37 3.38
C GLN A 56 -6.01 4.67 3.22
N LEU A 57 -4.91 5.41 3.02
CA LEU A 57 -3.56 4.85 2.94
C LEU A 57 -3.17 4.11 4.22
N GLN A 58 -3.53 4.64 5.40
CA GLN A 58 -3.31 3.94 6.66
C GLN A 58 -4.08 2.62 6.73
N GLY A 59 -5.33 2.61 6.26
CA GLY A 59 -6.18 1.43 6.18
C GLY A 59 -5.58 0.36 5.26
N ILE A 60 -5.15 0.75 4.06
CA ILE A 60 -4.49 -0.14 3.11
C ILE A 60 -3.21 -0.73 3.72
N ALA A 61 -2.34 0.12 4.28
CA ALA A 61 -1.10 -0.33 4.90
C ALA A 61 -1.34 -1.39 5.99
N ALA A 62 -2.41 -1.24 6.78
CA ALA A 62 -2.81 -2.23 7.77
C ALA A 62 -3.37 -3.50 7.14
N LEU A 63 -4.24 -3.36 6.13
CA LEU A 63 -4.88 -4.46 5.42
C LEU A 63 -3.87 -5.40 4.76
N VAL A 64 -2.90 -4.85 4.02
CA VAL A 64 -1.87 -5.63 3.35
C VAL A 64 -0.67 -5.95 4.25
N CYS A 65 -0.74 -5.63 5.55
CA CYS A 65 0.36 -5.78 6.49
C CYS A 65 1.68 -5.16 5.98
N SER A 66 1.63 -3.95 5.41
CA SER A 66 2.81 -3.27 4.88
C SER A 66 3.44 -2.32 5.90
N PRO A 67 4.59 -2.69 6.51
CA PRO A 67 5.35 -1.78 7.39
C PRO A 67 5.95 -0.60 6.61
N ALA A 68 6.28 -0.81 5.33
CA ALA A 68 6.83 0.23 4.46
C ALA A 68 5.80 1.34 4.21
N LEU A 69 4.58 1.00 3.78
CA LEU A 69 3.49 1.97 3.63
C LEU A 69 3.14 2.63 4.95
N SER A 70 3.09 1.85 6.05
CA SER A 70 2.81 2.40 7.38
C SER A 70 3.81 3.48 7.79
N THR A 71 5.08 3.33 7.37
CA THR A 71 6.14 4.31 7.64
C THR A 71 5.91 5.58 6.83
N TRP A 72 5.63 5.46 5.52
CA TRP A 72 5.32 6.61 4.67
C TRP A 72 4.10 7.39 5.15
N VAL A 73 3.03 6.70 5.55
CA VAL A 73 1.83 7.35 6.09
C VAL A 73 2.11 8.10 7.38
N LYS A 74 2.96 7.56 8.27
CA LYS A 74 3.39 8.28 9.48
C LYS A 74 4.21 9.51 9.15
N GLN A 75 5.14 9.40 8.20
CA GLN A 75 5.96 10.51 7.74
C GLN A 75 5.11 11.63 7.13
N LEU A 76 4.15 11.28 6.26
CA LEU A 76 3.23 12.23 5.65
C LEU A 76 2.46 13.08 6.66
N LYS A 77 2.08 12.53 7.82
CA LYS A 77 1.39 13.26 8.89
C LYS A 77 2.25 14.34 9.56
N GLN A 78 3.57 14.25 9.42
CA GLN A 78 4.55 15.15 10.05
C GLN A 78 5.45 15.84 9.03
N SER A 79 5.14 15.70 7.73
CA SER A 79 6.04 16.11 6.65
C SER A 79 6.04 17.62 6.45
N GLU A 80 7.23 18.21 6.36
CA GLU A 80 7.44 19.57 5.88
C GLU A 80 7.29 19.69 4.35
N GLN A 81 7.36 18.55 3.64
CA GLN A 81 7.25 18.44 2.18
C GLN A 81 6.23 17.36 1.78
N PRO A 82 4.94 17.54 2.12
CA PRO A 82 3.94 16.48 2.02
C PRO A 82 3.72 15.97 0.59
N GLN A 83 3.99 16.78 -0.44
CA GLN A 83 3.90 16.32 -1.83
C GLN A 83 5.01 15.35 -2.23
N ALA A 84 6.27 15.70 -1.94
CA ALA A 84 7.41 14.84 -2.25
C ALA A 84 7.32 13.51 -1.48
N ASP A 85 6.81 13.55 -0.25
CA ASP A 85 6.57 12.35 0.54
C ASP A 85 5.35 11.56 0.04
N LEU A 86 4.35 12.21 -0.57
CA LEU A 86 3.20 11.52 -1.16
C LEU A 86 3.60 10.79 -2.44
N GLU A 87 4.49 11.36 -3.26
CA GLU A 87 5.06 10.67 -4.43
C GLU A 87 5.84 9.41 -4.04
N LYS A 88 6.62 9.48 -2.94
CA LYS A 88 7.31 8.31 -2.40
C LYS A 88 6.33 7.29 -1.82
N CYS A 89 5.27 7.75 -1.16
CA CYS A 89 4.20 6.89 -0.69
C CYS A 89 3.48 6.17 -1.84
N LEU A 90 3.20 6.87 -2.95
CA LEU A 90 2.65 6.29 -4.18
C LEU A 90 3.60 5.23 -4.75
N THR A 91 4.90 5.52 -4.81
CA THR A 91 5.90 4.55 -5.30
C THR A 91 5.87 3.28 -4.46
N CYS A 92 5.89 3.41 -3.13
CA CYS A 92 5.79 2.28 -2.21
C CYS A 92 4.46 1.52 -2.34
N TYR A 93 3.35 2.22 -2.56
CA TYR A 93 2.05 1.60 -2.82
C TYR A 93 2.09 0.73 -4.09
N LEU A 94 2.65 1.24 -5.18
CA LEU A 94 2.77 0.49 -6.43
C LEU A 94 3.70 -0.71 -6.29
N GLU A 95 4.76 -0.62 -5.49
CA GLU A 95 5.63 -1.77 -5.15
C GLU A 95 4.87 -2.87 -4.42
N VAL A 96 4.04 -2.51 -3.44
CA VAL A 96 3.15 -3.44 -2.73
C VAL A 96 2.21 -4.15 -3.71
N VAL A 97 1.54 -3.40 -4.59
CA VAL A 97 0.62 -3.97 -5.58
C VAL A 97 1.34 -4.91 -6.55
N ALA A 98 2.53 -4.52 -7.00
CA ALA A 98 3.36 -5.35 -7.87
C ALA A 98 3.78 -6.66 -7.19
N GLU A 99 4.13 -6.60 -5.90
CA GLU A 99 4.50 -7.79 -5.13
C GLU A 99 3.31 -8.72 -4.90
N ILE A 100 2.12 -8.19 -4.59
CA ILE A 100 0.89 -8.98 -4.50
C ILE A 100 0.59 -9.66 -5.84
N THR A 101 0.69 -8.91 -6.94
CA THR A 101 0.47 -9.43 -8.29
C THR A 101 1.47 -10.55 -8.62
N HIS A 102 2.73 -10.40 -8.20
CA HIS A 102 3.75 -11.43 -8.36
C HIS A 102 3.43 -12.68 -7.56
N TYR A 103 3.02 -12.53 -6.30
CA TYR A 103 2.59 -13.64 -5.44
C TYR A 103 1.43 -14.43 -6.07
N LEU A 104 0.39 -13.75 -6.57
CA LEU A 104 -0.75 -14.37 -7.24
C LEU A 104 -0.40 -15.13 -8.53
N LYS A 105 0.71 -14.77 -9.20
CA LYS A 105 1.18 -15.50 -10.39
C LYS A 105 2.00 -16.74 -10.05
N GLN A 106 2.64 -16.75 -8.88
CA GLN A 106 3.49 -17.86 -8.43
C GLN A 106 2.72 -18.94 -7.68
N HIS A 107 1.59 -18.58 -7.08
CA HIS A 107 0.80 -19.44 -6.22
C HIS A 107 -0.62 -19.59 -6.77
#